data_AF-A0A318JQB8-F1
#
_entry.id   AF-A0A318JQB8-F1
#
_cell.length_a   1.000
_cell.length_b   1.000
_cell.length_c   1.000
_cell.angle_alpha   90.00
_cell.angle_beta   90.00
_cell.angle_gamma   90.00
#
_symmetry.space_group_name_H-M   'P 1'
#
loop_
_entity.id
_entity.type
_entity.pdbx_description
1 polymer ?
#
loop_
_entity_poly.entity_id
_entity_poly.type
_entity_poly.pdbx_seq_one_letter_code
_entity_poly.pdbx_strand_id
1 'polypeptide(L)'
;MVDISIETEVETAQRLRRVIAAADFDVHQGVWCFRESALSEPPQLTARTLAVVRDAESWSALVPFAEAEGAEVEKFGLFSFHFPAGQDNSGFVGWLAGHLKRALGTGVFVVCGSNRERGGIYDYWGCPVELLAAVEREIEALRSSAEG
;
A
#
# COMPACT_ATOMS: atom_id res chain seq x y z
N MET A 1 -7.41 -23.08 6.94
CA MET A 1 -7.23 -23.17 8.39
C MET A 1 -6.38 -21.98 8.76
N VAL A 2 -6.88 -21.05 9.57
CA VAL A 2 -6.08 -19.90 10.02
C VAL A 2 -5.21 -20.43 11.17
N ASP A 3 -3.90 -20.52 10.93
CA ASP A 3 -2.94 -20.87 11.97
C ASP A 3 -2.65 -19.60 12.77
N ILE A 4 -3.16 -19.53 14.00
CA ILE A 4 -2.90 -18.38 14.88
C ILE A 4 -1.62 -18.67 15.64
N SER A 5 -0.49 -18.29 15.04
CA SER A 5 0.82 -18.33 15.70
C SER A 5 0.97 -17.13 16.64
N ILE A 6 1.40 -17.38 17.88
CA ILE A 6 1.83 -16.31 18.80
C ILE A 6 3.35 -16.18 18.62
N GLU A 7 3.76 -15.24 17.77
CA GLU A 7 5.16 -14.88 17.56
C GLU A 7 5.57 -13.73 18.49
N THR A 8 6.84 -13.70 18.90
CA THR A 8 7.45 -12.50 19.47
C THR A 8 7.61 -11.41 18.40
N GLU A 9 7.86 -10.16 18.82
CA GLU A 9 8.13 -9.06 17.88
C GLU A 9 9.34 -9.34 16.98
N VAL A 10 10.37 -10.01 17.53
CA VAL A 10 11.60 -10.35 16.79
C VAL A 10 11.31 -11.41 15.74
N GLU A 11 10.61 -12.49 16.10
CA GLU A 11 10.22 -13.55 15.17
C GLU A 11 9.32 -13.00 14.06
N THR A 12 8.33 -12.18 14.42
CA THR A 12 7.46 -11.47 13.48
C THR A 12 8.29 -10.64 12.50
N ALA A 13 9.22 -9.82 13.00
CA ALA A 13 10.04 -8.97 12.15
C ALA A 13 11.01 -9.75 11.26
N GLN A 14 11.48 -10.92 11.68
CA GLN A 14 12.30 -11.80 10.85
C GLN A 14 11.47 -12.47 9.75
N ARG A 15 10.28 -12.99 10.08
CA ARG A 15 9.35 -13.55 9.09
C ARG A 15 8.95 -12.50 8.07
N LEU A 16 8.52 -11.32 8.50
CA LEU A 16 8.06 -10.27 7.59
C LEU A 16 9.17 -9.68 6.72
N ARG A 17 10.45 -9.75 7.13
CA ARG A 17 11.59 -9.46 6.22
C ARG A 17 11.69 -10.49 5.09
N ARG A 18 11.47 -11.78 5.37
CA ARG A 18 11.41 -12.80 4.31
C ARG A 18 10.19 -12.59 3.39
N VAL A 19 9.06 -12.16 3.96
CA VAL A 19 7.85 -11.81 3.20
C VAL A 19 8.13 -10.65 2.25
N ILE A 20 8.66 -9.52 2.75
CA ILE A 20 8.91 -8.35 1.90
C ILE A 20 9.93 -8.67 0.82
N ALA A 21 10.96 -9.48 1.09
CA ALA A 21 11.97 -9.86 0.12
C ALA A 21 11.42 -10.74 -1.01
N ALA A 22 10.49 -11.64 -0.68
CA ALA A 22 9.88 -12.56 -1.65
C ALA A 22 8.68 -11.95 -2.41
N ALA A 23 8.15 -10.81 -1.96
CA ALA A 23 7.02 -10.16 -2.62
C ALA A 23 7.43 -9.54 -3.97
N ASP A 24 6.48 -9.53 -4.91
CA ASP A 24 6.58 -8.67 -6.08
C ASP A 24 6.31 -7.24 -5.62
N PHE A 25 7.29 -6.36 -5.74
CA PHE A 25 7.22 -4.95 -5.36
C PHE A 25 7.24 -4.07 -6.60
N ASP A 26 6.22 -3.23 -6.77
CA ASP A 26 6.08 -2.34 -7.92
C ASP A 26 5.85 -0.91 -7.44
N VAL A 27 6.65 0.04 -7.93
CA VAL A 27 6.43 1.49 -7.76
C VAL A 27 5.65 2.02 -8.95
N HIS A 28 4.49 2.61 -8.69
CA HIS A 28 3.60 3.11 -9.74
C HIS A 28 3.99 4.54 -10.12
N GLN A 29 4.34 4.72 -11.39
CA GLN A 29 4.73 6.01 -11.92
C GLN A 29 3.57 7.02 -11.88
N GLY A 30 3.91 8.28 -11.61
CA GLY A 30 2.97 9.39 -11.57
C GLY A 30 2.58 9.81 -10.16
N VAL A 31 1.63 10.74 -10.09
CA VAL A 31 1.09 11.30 -8.86
C VAL A 31 -0.37 10.93 -8.76
N TRP A 32 -0.82 10.61 -7.56
CA TRP A 32 -2.16 10.12 -7.29
C TRP A 32 -2.85 10.99 -6.24
N CYS A 33 -4.18 10.99 -6.26
CA CYS A 33 -4.98 11.67 -5.26
C CYS A 33 -6.30 10.93 -5.04
N PHE A 34 -6.98 11.27 -3.94
CA PHE A 34 -8.37 10.90 -3.75
C PHE A 34 -9.25 12.01 -4.33
N ARG A 35 -10.10 11.63 -5.29
CA ARG A 35 -11.18 12.49 -5.79
C ARG A 35 -12.47 12.14 -5.07
N GLU A 36 -13.08 13.12 -4.45
CA GLU A 36 -14.34 12.95 -3.73
C GLU A 36 -15.55 13.35 -4.58
N SER A 37 -16.66 12.64 -4.39
CA SER A 37 -17.96 13.01 -4.96
C SER A 37 -19.10 12.74 -3.98
N ALA A 38 -20.21 13.46 -4.14
CA ALA A 38 -21.38 13.28 -3.28
C ALA A 38 -21.95 11.85 -3.40
N LEU A 39 -22.59 11.33 -2.35
CA LEU A 39 -23.20 9.99 -2.38
C LEU A 39 -24.19 9.77 -3.53
N SER A 40 -24.93 10.81 -3.91
CA SER A 40 -25.86 10.81 -5.04
C SER A 40 -25.17 10.72 -6.40
N GLU A 41 -23.86 10.89 -6.45
CA GLU A 41 -23.03 10.94 -7.64
C GLU A 41 -21.86 9.95 -7.53
N PRO A 42 -22.11 8.63 -7.64
CA PRO A 42 -21.04 7.63 -7.62
C PRO A 42 -20.01 7.88 -8.73
N PRO A 43 -18.71 7.73 -8.44
CA PRO A 43 -17.67 7.96 -9.44
C PRO A 43 -17.74 6.90 -10.54
N GLN A 44 -17.49 7.31 -11.79
CA GLN A 44 -17.35 6.37 -12.89
C GLN A 44 -16.00 5.64 -12.79
N LEU A 45 -16.04 4.30 -12.81
CA LEU A 45 -14.84 3.48 -12.81
C LEU A 45 -14.20 3.50 -14.19
N THR A 46 -12.91 3.81 -14.23
CA THR A 46 -12.09 3.75 -15.44
C THR A 46 -10.95 2.76 -15.24
N ALA A 47 -10.24 2.40 -16.30
CA ALA A 47 -9.02 1.58 -16.20
C ALA A 47 -7.91 2.24 -15.35
N ARG A 48 -8.02 3.54 -15.05
CA ARG A 48 -7.07 4.28 -14.20
C ARG A 48 -7.55 4.45 -12.77
N THR A 49 -8.78 4.04 -12.45
CA THR A 49 -9.31 4.09 -11.09
C THR A 49 -8.81 2.86 -10.33
N LEU A 50 -7.95 3.06 -9.32
CA LEU A 50 -7.37 1.94 -8.56
C LEU A 50 -8.29 1.45 -7.45
N ALA A 51 -8.99 2.38 -6.80
CA ALA A 51 -9.86 2.08 -5.68
C ALA A 51 -11.02 3.06 -5.64
N VAL A 52 -12.18 2.58 -5.19
CA VAL A 52 -13.29 3.43 -4.78
C VAL A 52 -13.80 2.90 -3.45
N VAL A 53 -13.78 3.77 -2.45
CA VAL A 53 -14.39 3.54 -1.15
C VAL A 53 -15.47 4.59 -0.94
N ARG A 54 -16.42 4.31 -0.06
CA ARG A 54 -17.36 5.32 0.43
C ARG A 54 -17.52 5.19 1.92
N ASP A 55 -17.83 6.30 2.55
CA ASP A 55 -18.35 6.31 3.91
C ASP A 55 -19.87 6.61 3.89
N ALA A 56 -20.36 7.29 4.92
CA ALA A 56 -21.76 7.68 5.05
C ALA A 56 -22.09 9.02 4.36
N GLU A 57 -21.09 9.73 3.83
CA GLU A 57 -21.20 11.12 3.37
C GLU A 57 -20.71 11.30 1.93
N SER A 58 -19.67 10.58 1.51
CA SER A 58 -19.07 10.74 0.19
C SER A 58 -18.51 9.44 -0.40
N TRP A 59 -18.28 9.47 -1.72
CA TRP A 59 -17.39 8.56 -2.41
C TRP A 59 -15.99 9.15 -2.45
N SER A 60 -14.97 8.28 -2.41
CA SER A 60 -13.57 8.65 -2.56
C SER A 60 -12.89 7.68 -3.53
N ALA A 61 -12.42 8.20 -4.65
CA ALA A 61 -11.80 7.43 -5.72
C ALA A 61 -10.29 7.71 -5.78
N LEU A 62 -9.46 6.67 -5.66
CA LEU A 62 -8.01 6.77 -5.87
C LEU A 62 -7.70 6.77 -7.36
N VAL A 63 -7.22 7.90 -7.86
CA VAL A 63 -7.04 8.18 -9.29
C VAL A 63 -5.74 8.96 -9.55
N PRO A 64 -5.22 8.97 -10.78
CA PRO A 64 -4.11 9.83 -11.12
C PRO A 64 -4.48 11.30 -10.93
N PHE A 65 -3.57 12.06 -10.32
CA PHE A 65 -3.72 13.49 -10.12
C PHE A 65 -3.79 14.21 -11.47
N ALA A 66 -4.71 15.17 -11.56
CA ALA A 66 -4.82 16.11 -12.66
C ALA A 66 -4.86 17.53 -12.07
N GLU A 67 -4.38 18.53 -12.81
CA GLU A 67 -4.39 19.93 -12.32
C GLU A 67 -5.81 20.42 -11.98
N ALA A 68 -6.83 19.87 -12.65
CA ALA A 68 -8.24 20.14 -12.39
C ALA A 68 -8.72 19.74 -10.98
N GLU A 69 -7.99 18.87 -10.27
CA GLU A 69 -8.30 18.50 -8.87
C GLU A 69 -8.00 19.66 -7.90
N GLY A 70 -7.18 20.63 -8.30
CA GLY A 70 -6.79 21.77 -7.47
C GLY A 70 -5.46 21.58 -6.75
N ALA A 71 -4.84 22.70 -6.37
CA ALA A 71 -3.48 22.72 -5.81
C ALA A 71 -3.38 22.14 -4.39
N GLU A 72 -4.47 22.24 -3.63
CA GLU A 72 -4.55 21.85 -2.20
C GLU A 72 -4.86 20.37 -1.99
N VAL A 73 -5.17 19.63 -3.06
CA VAL A 73 -5.43 18.19 -2.95
C VAL A 73 -4.15 17.46 -2.56
N GLU A 74 -4.25 16.57 -1.58
CA GLU A 74 -3.14 15.72 -1.15
C GLU A 74 -2.64 14.85 -2.31
N LYS A 75 -1.32 14.87 -2.51
CA LYS A 75 -0.63 14.17 -3.60
C LYS A 75 0.15 13.00 -3.04
N PHE A 76 -0.07 11.84 -3.64
CA PHE A 76 0.53 10.61 -3.20
C PHE A 76 1.42 10.00 -4.28
N GLY A 77 2.53 9.45 -3.84
CA GLY A 77 3.24 8.41 -4.57
C GLY A 77 2.64 7.05 -4.20
N LEU A 78 2.59 6.12 -5.16
CA LEU A 78 2.02 4.79 -4.94
C LEU A 78 3.03 3.68 -5.19
N PHE A 79 2.91 2.62 -4.41
CA PHE A 79 3.59 1.35 -4.61
C PHE A 79 2.66 0.20 -4.21
N SER A 80 2.99 -1.02 -4.62
CA SER A 80 2.17 -2.20 -4.30
C SER A 80 3.00 -3.43 -4.01
N PHE A 81 2.44 -4.35 -3.23
CA PHE A 81 2.97 -5.69 -3.06
C PHE A 81 1.98 -6.76 -3.52
N HIS A 82 2.47 -7.71 -4.30
CA HIS A 82 1.85 -9.02 -4.47
C HIS A 82 2.68 -10.08 -3.75
N PHE A 83 2.00 -10.95 -3.00
CA PHE A 83 2.67 -11.98 -2.21
C PHE A 83 2.59 -13.34 -2.93
N PRO A 84 3.66 -14.14 -2.92
CA PRO A 84 3.62 -15.52 -3.37
C PRO A 84 2.54 -16.33 -2.66
N ALA A 85 1.94 -17.29 -3.37
CA ALA A 85 0.91 -18.16 -2.81
C ALA A 85 1.43 -18.94 -1.59
N GLY A 86 0.60 -19.03 -0.54
CA GLY A 86 0.93 -19.79 0.67
C GLY A 86 1.91 -19.11 1.62
N GLN A 87 2.35 -17.89 1.32
CA GLN A 87 3.17 -17.11 2.23
C GLN A 87 2.32 -16.52 3.36
N ASP A 88 2.77 -16.70 4.60
CA ASP A 88 2.16 -16.04 5.76
C ASP A 88 2.65 -14.59 5.86
N ASN A 89 1.83 -13.66 5.37
CA ASN A 89 2.02 -12.22 5.45
C ASN A 89 1.24 -11.57 6.61
N SER A 90 0.78 -12.35 7.59
CA SER A 90 0.04 -11.84 8.74
C SER A 90 0.85 -10.78 9.49
N GLY A 91 0.25 -9.61 9.72
CA GLY A 91 0.90 -8.48 10.39
C GLY A 91 1.75 -7.58 9.48
N PHE A 92 1.90 -7.90 8.19
CA PHE A 92 2.73 -7.15 7.24
C PHE A 92 2.40 -5.65 7.19
N VAL A 93 1.11 -5.32 7.05
CA VAL A 93 0.66 -3.92 6.95
C VAL A 93 1.06 -3.10 8.18
N GLY A 94 0.78 -3.60 9.38
CA GLY A 94 1.11 -2.90 10.62
C GLY A 94 2.63 -2.77 10.83
N TRP A 95 3.38 -3.82 10.52
CA TRP A 95 4.83 -3.83 10.64
C TRP A 95 5.50 -2.82 9.69
N LEU A 96 5.14 -2.83 8.41
CA LEU A 96 5.73 -1.94 7.41
C LEU A 96 5.34 -0.48 7.66
N ALA A 97 4.06 -0.20 7.95
CA ALA A 97 3.63 1.16 8.31
C ALA A 97 4.37 1.69 9.54
N GLY A 98 4.53 0.87 10.57
CA GLY A 98 5.29 1.22 11.77
C GLY A 98 6.78 1.44 11.48
N HIS A 99 7.37 0.64 10.60
CA HIS A 99 8.75 0.83 10.15
C HIS A 99 8.92 2.17 9.41
N LEU A 100 8.10 2.44 8.39
CA LEU A 100 8.15 3.68 7.61
C LEU A 100 7.93 4.92 8.47
N LYS A 101 7.03 4.85 9.47
CA LYS A 101 6.82 5.94 10.43
C LYS A 101 8.08 6.23 11.25
N ARG A 102 8.78 5.20 11.72
CA ARG A 102 10.02 5.36 12.51
C ARG A 102 11.19 5.84 11.65
N ALA A 103 11.32 5.31 10.43
CA ALA A 103 12.44 5.63 9.54
C ALA A 103 12.30 7.01 8.89
N LEU A 104 11.09 7.36 8.42
CA LEU A 104 10.86 8.54 7.57
C LEU A 104 9.88 9.55 8.18
N GLY A 105 9.30 9.27 9.35
CA GLY A 105 8.32 10.15 9.98
C GLY A 105 6.96 10.18 9.28
N THR A 106 6.75 9.36 8.24
CA THR A 106 5.59 9.44 7.35
C THR A 106 4.41 8.58 7.79
N GLY A 107 3.21 9.01 7.43
CA GLY A 107 2.02 8.18 7.43
C GLY A 107 1.84 7.49 6.07
N VAL A 108 1.00 6.47 6.03
CA VAL A 108 0.62 5.79 4.80
C VAL A 108 -0.86 5.44 4.85
N PHE A 109 -1.49 5.34 3.67
CA PHE A 109 -2.76 4.62 3.53
C PHE A 109 -2.51 3.30 2.81
N VAL A 110 -3.41 2.34 3.00
CA VAL A 110 -3.36 1.03 2.35
C VAL A 110 -4.73 0.68 1.79
N VAL A 111 -4.77 0.23 0.53
CA VAL A 111 -5.95 -0.33 -0.11
C VAL A 111 -5.66 -1.79 -0.47
N CYS A 112 -6.40 -2.71 0.12
CA CYS A 112 -6.27 -4.13 -0.18
C CYS A 112 -7.17 -4.54 -1.35
N GLY A 113 -6.64 -5.38 -2.24
CA GLY A 113 -7.39 -6.08 -3.27
C GLY A 113 -7.23 -7.60 -3.13
N SER A 114 -7.90 -8.35 -4.02
CA SER A 114 -7.73 -9.80 -4.11
C SER A 114 -7.59 -10.23 -5.57
N ASN A 115 -6.53 -10.96 -5.85
CA ASN A 115 -6.30 -11.65 -7.12
C ASN A 115 -5.88 -13.09 -6.82
N ARG A 116 -6.85 -14.01 -6.88
CA ARG A 116 -6.66 -15.44 -6.55
C ARG A 116 -5.71 -16.15 -7.51
N GLU A 117 -5.55 -15.63 -8.73
CA GLU A 117 -4.61 -16.16 -9.73
C GLU A 117 -3.17 -15.70 -9.45
N ARG A 118 -2.99 -14.65 -8.63
CA ARG A 118 -1.68 -14.09 -8.25
C ARG A 118 -1.49 -14.06 -6.74
N GLY A 119 -1.69 -15.21 -6.09
CA GLY A 119 -1.36 -15.41 -4.68
C GLY A 119 -2.42 -14.96 -3.66
N GLY A 120 -3.48 -14.29 -4.08
CA GLY A 120 -4.60 -13.89 -3.21
C GLY A 120 -4.59 -12.40 -2.89
N ILE A 121 -4.56 -12.06 -1.61
CA ILE A 121 -4.61 -10.66 -1.17
C ILE A 121 -3.34 -9.93 -1.62
N TYR A 122 -3.51 -8.72 -2.13
CA TYR A 122 -2.42 -7.79 -2.46
C TYR A 122 -2.79 -6.41 -1.93
N ASP A 123 -1.82 -5.51 -1.88
CA ASP A 123 -2.04 -4.16 -1.36
C ASP A 123 -1.43 -3.07 -2.26
N TYR A 124 -2.15 -1.97 -2.36
CA TYR A 124 -1.64 -0.67 -2.80
C TYR A 124 -1.39 0.19 -1.58
N TRP A 125 -0.27 0.90 -1.58
CA TRP A 125 0.14 1.82 -0.54
C TRP A 125 0.30 3.21 -1.12
N GLY A 126 -0.09 4.21 -0.35
CA GLY A 126 0.21 5.60 -0.66
C GLY A 126 0.96 6.28 0.46
N CYS A 127 1.94 7.10 0.08
CA CYS A 127 2.69 8.02 0.93
C CYS A 127 2.70 9.41 0.29
N PRO A 128 3.03 10.49 1.02
CA PRO A 128 3.28 11.79 0.41
C PRO A 128 4.24 11.67 -0.78
N VAL A 129 3.90 12.31 -1.90
CA VAL A 129 4.63 12.13 -3.17
C VAL A 129 6.12 12.49 -3.04
N GLU A 130 6.44 13.47 -2.21
CA GLU A 130 7.81 13.94 -1.96
C GLU A 130 8.67 12.88 -1.27
N LEU A 131 8.04 11.91 -0.60
CA LEU A 131 8.72 10.84 0.13
C LEU A 131 8.79 9.53 -0.65
N LEU A 132 8.16 9.41 -1.83
CA LEU A 132 8.09 8.15 -2.58
C LEU A 132 9.48 7.54 -2.80
N ALA A 133 10.44 8.35 -3.27
CA ALA A 133 11.80 7.89 -3.52
C ALA A 133 12.53 7.47 -2.23
N ALA A 134 12.20 8.07 -1.08
CA ALA A 134 12.76 7.66 0.20
C ALA A 134 12.14 6.35 0.69
N VAL A 135 10.82 6.20 0.54
CA VAL A 135 10.10 4.96 0.87
C VAL A 135 10.60 3.79 0.03
N GLU A 136 10.79 3.98 -1.28
CA GLU A 136 11.35 2.97 -2.19
C GLU A 136 12.72 2.49 -1.70
N ARG A 137 13.62 3.41 -1.34
CA ARG A 137 14.95 3.05 -0.81
C ARG A 137 14.88 2.25 0.49
N GLU A 138 13.99 2.62 1.41
CA GLU A 138 13.80 1.86 2.67
C GLU A 138 13.25 0.46 2.41
N ILE A 139 12.29 0.32 1.49
CA ILE A 139 11.75 -0.97 1.10
C ILE A 139 12.84 -1.84 0.48
N GLU A 140 13.64 -1.32 -0.45
CA GLU A 140 14.74 -2.07 -1.07
C GLU A 140 15.82 -2.48 -0.05
N ALA A 141 16.11 -1.63 0.93
CA ALA A 141 17.02 -1.96 2.02
C ALA A 141 16.47 -3.12 2.88
N LEU A 142 15.17 -3.11 3.19
CA LEU A 142 14.51 -4.21 3.91
C LEU A 142 14.52 -5.52 3.11
N ARG A 143 14.31 -5.45 1.81
CA ARG A 143 14.32 -6.60 0.90
C ARG A 143 15.71 -7.23 0.81
N SER A 144 16.75 -6.40 0.68
CA SER A 144 18.15 -6.84 0.58
C SER A 144 18.68 -7.42 1.91
N SER A 145 18.16 -6.95 3.04
CA SER A 145 18.61 -7.39 4.38
C SER A 145 18.05 -8.76 4.80
N ALA A 146 17.20 -9.38 3.99
CA ALA A 146 16.62 -10.70 4.29
C ALA A 146 17.48 -11.88 3.78
N GLU A 147 18.51 -11.60 2.96
CA GLU A 147 19.39 -12.61 2.37
C GLU A 147 20.65 -12.92 3.22
N GLY A 148 20.83 -12.26 4.37
CA GLY A 148 21.93 -12.49 5.33
C GLY A 148 21.46 -13.04 6.66
#